data_AF-A0A1F9VL88-F1
#
_entry.id   AF-A0A1F9VL88-F1
#
_cell.length_a   1.000
_cell.length_b   1.000
_cell.length_c   1.000
_cell.angle_alpha   90.00
_cell.angle_beta   90.00
_cell.angle_gamma   90.00
#
_symmetry.space_group_name_H-M   'P 1'
#
loop_
_entity.id
_entity.type
_entity.pdbx_description
1 polymer ?
#
loop_
_entity_poly.entity_id
_entity_poly.type
_entity_poly.pdbx_seq_one_letter_code
_entity_poly.pdbx_strand_id
1 'polypeptide(L)'
;MTANLYQAFNDVETEHTLVFIAFGREEEGLVGSQRYVESLSPQQRKNIAAMINLDTLGVDGTYSWKNNSTRSLLDFFMAQSKKTGLGLEEIVLWGGDSDSSSFKRIGRPAMTLFGASEPVIWEIIHSDNDTVAYFSLPHYKNSYLLTRAVVEALDRQPPSQSLNY
;
A
#
# COMPACT_ATOMS: atom_id res chain seq x y z
N MET A 1 -10.37 -2.66 -2.75
CA MET A 1 -9.82 -3.61 -1.75
C MET A 1 -10.01 -3.12 -0.32
N THR A 2 -9.77 -1.84 -0.04
CA THR A 2 -9.89 -1.22 1.30
C THR A 2 -11.18 -1.59 2.04
N ALA A 3 -12.34 -1.51 1.39
CA ALA A 3 -13.63 -1.88 2.00
C ALA A 3 -13.69 -3.37 2.43
N ASN A 4 -13.11 -4.28 1.66
CA ASN A 4 -13.06 -5.71 1.99
C ASN A 4 -12.11 -5.98 3.17
N LEU A 5 -11.02 -5.20 3.28
CA LEU A 5 -10.13 -5.27 4.45
C LEU A 5 -10.85 -4.73 5.69
N TYR A 6 -11.51 -3.58 5.60
CA TYR A 6 -12.33 -3.04 6.68
C TYR A 6 -13.34 -4.07 7.20
N GLN A 7 -14.10 -4.70 6.29
CA GLN A 7 -15.05 -5.75 6.65
C GLN A 7 -14.35 -6.94 7.34
N ALA A 8 -13.19 -7.38 6.84
CA ALA A 8 -12.47 -8.52 7.38
C ALA A 8 -11.87 -8.29 8.77
N PHE A 9 -11.60 -7.03 9.12
CA PHE A 9 -11.08 -6.63 10.43
C PHE A 9 -12.15 -6.12 11.39
N ASN A 10 -13.43 -6.11 11.00
CA ASN A 10 -14.50 -5.53 11.83
C ASN A 10 -14.66 -6.21 13.20
N ASP A 11 -14.40 -7.51 13.26
CA ASP A 11 -14.54 -8.32 14.49
C ASP A 11 -13.19 -8.87 15.00
N VAL A 12 -12.09 -8.27 14.54
CA VAL A 12 -10.74 -8.66 14.96
C VAL A 12 -10.26 -7.67 16.03
N GLU A 13 -9.89 -8.19 17.20
CA GLU A 13 -9.21 -7.37 18.22
C GLU A 13 -7.81 -7.00 17.73
N THR A 14 -7.47 -5.71 17.82
CA THR A 14 -6.19 -5.15 17.37
C THR A 14 -5.52 -4.33 18.46
N GLU A 15 -4.20 -4.41 18.55
CA GLU A 15 -3.39 -3.60 19.47
C GLU A 15 -3.27 -2.15 18.96
N HIS A 16 -3.33 -1.96 17.64
CA HIS A 16 -3.27 -0.67 16.98
C HIS A 16 -4.63 -0.25 16.44
N THR A 17 -4.81 1.06 16.27
CA THR A 17 -5.95 1.60 15.53
C THR A 17 -5.72 1.42 14.02
N LEU A 18 -6.56 0.61 13.39
CA LEU A 18 -6.59 0.50 11.93
C LEU A 18 -7.43 1.64 11.34
N VAL A 19 -6.83 2.46 10.49
CA VAL A 19 -7.52 3.58 9.81
C VAL A 19 -7.63 3.26 8.32
N PHE A 20 -8.86 3.08 7.84
CA PHE A 20 -9.15 2.82 6.44
C PHE A 20 -9.57 4.12 5.75
N ILE A 21 -8.90 4.48 4.66
CA ILE A 21 -9.12 5.76 3.97
C ILE A 21 -9.25 5.50 2.46
N ALA A 22 -10.17 6.21 1.83
CA ALA A 22 -10.23 6.38 0.38
C ALA A 22 -9.92 7.86 0.09
N PHE A 23 -8.71 8.14 -0.40
CA PHE A 23 -8.32 9.51 -0.73
C PHE A 23 -8.99 9.94 -2.04
N GLY A 24 -9.48 11.18 -2.07
CA GLY A 24 -9.97 11.81 -3.29
C GLY A 24 -8.89 12.64 -3.97
N ARG A 25 -9.03 12.83 -5.29
CA ARG A 25 -8.17 13.72 -6.10
C ARG A 25 -6.68 13.34 -6.03
N GLU A 26 -6.39 12.05 -6.06
CA GLU A 26 -5.04 11.50 -6.16
C GLU A 26 -4.40 11.94 -7.50
N GLU A 27 -5.14 11.77 -8.60
CA GLU A 27 -4.70 12.11 -9.96
C GLU A 27 -4.45 13.60 -10.21
N GLU A 28 -4.93 14.47 -9.30
CA GLU A 28 -4.66 15.91 -9.34
C GLU A 28 -3.39 16.30 -8.54
N GLY A 29 -2.57 15.32 -8.17
CA GLY A 29 -1.33 15.51 -7.41
C GLY A 29 -1.47 15.24 -5.92
N LEU A 30 -2.07 14.10 -5.56
CA LEU A 30 -2.17 13.57 -4.19
C LEU A 30 -2.92 14.48 -3.22
N VAL A 31 -3.89 15.26 -3.70
CA VAL A 31 -4.51 16.35 -2.93
C VAL A 31 -5.14 15.82 -1.64
N GLY A 32 -5.86 14.69 -1.72
CA GLY A 32 -6.51 14.08 -0.55
C GLY A 32 -5.52 13.64 0.54
N SER A 33 -4.49 12.88 0.18
CA SER A 33 -3.52 12.37 1.15
C SER A 33 -2.63 13.47 1.73
N GLN A 34 -2.25 14.47 0.92
CA GLN A 34 -1.52 15.64 1.40
C GLN A 34 -2.33 16.39 2.45
N ARG A 35 -3.58 16.73 2.15
CA ARG A 35 -4.48 17.43 3.08
C ARG A 35 -4.72 16.64 4.37
N TYR A 36 -4.88 15.32 4.26
CA TYR A 36 -5.00 14.47 5.44
C TYR A 36 -3.77 14.58 6.34
N VAL A 37 -2.57 14.36 5.80
CA VAL A 37 -1.33 14.42 6.57
C VAL A 37 -1.09 15.82 7.15
N GLU A 38 -1.37 16.87 6.38
CA GLU A 38 -1.28 18.26 6.84
C GLU A 38 -2.20 18.57 8.02
N SER A 39 -3.42 18.01 8.03
CA SER A 39 -4.39 18.24 9.10
C SER A 39 -4.03 17.56 10.42
N LEU A 40 -3.16 16.54 10.40
CA LEU A 40 -2.74 15.84 11.61
C LEU A 40 -1.78 16.69 12.45
N SER A 41 -1.98 16.68 13.76
CA SER A 41 -1.03 17.23 14.73
C SER A 41 0.32 16.50 14.66
N PRO A 42 1.42 17.11 15.14
CA PRO A 42 2.73 16.46 15.17
C PRO A 42 2.72 15.13 15.93
N GLN A 43 1.94 15.01 17.00
CA GLN A 43 1.82 13.77 17.77
C GLN A 43 1.08 12.68 16.97
N GLN A 44 -0.03 13.03 16.30
CA GLN A 44 -0.76 12.09 15.46
C GLN A 44 0.10 11.59 14.31
N ARG A 45 0.88 12.48 13.66
CA ARG A 45 1.84 12.06 12.63
C ARG A 45 2.84 11.06 13.16
N LYS A 46 3.45 11.33 14.33
CA LYS A 46 4.43 10.41 14.97
C LYS A 46 3.83 9.03 15.29
N ASN A 47 2.55 8.98 15.64
CA ASN A 47 1.84 7.75 15.98
C ASN A 47 1.52 6.86 14.77
N ILE A 48 1.73 7.31 13.53
CA ILE A 48 1.56 6.47 12.34
C ILE A 48 2.69 5.44 12.31
N ALA A 49 2.34 4.17 12.53
CA ALA A 49 3.28 3.04 12.48
C ALA A 49 3.65 2.67 11.04
N ALA A 50 2.67 2.63 10.14
CA ALA A 50 2.86 2.35 8.73
C ALA A 50 1.67 2.88 7.91
N MET A 51 1.90 3.14 6.62
CA MET A 51 0.86 3.38 5.63
C MET A 51 1.03 2.40 4.46
N ILE A 52 -0.04 1.67 4.15
CA ILE A 52 -0.08 0.74 3.02
C ILE A 52 -1.04 1.34 2.00
N ASN A 53 -0.53 1.73 0.85
CA ASN A 53 -1.34 2.17 -0.28
C ASN A 53 -1.62 1.01 -1.24
N LEU A 54 -2.78 1.05 -1.89
CA LEU A 54 -3.33 -0.03 -2.71
C LEU A 54 -3.80 0.54 -4.06
N ASP A 55 -2.92 0.53 -5.07
CA ASP A 55 -3.09 1.41 -6.25
C ASP A 55 -2.13 1.08 -7.42
N THR A 56 -2.57 0.58 -8.57
CA THR A 56 -3.86 -0.07 -8.88
C THR A 56 -3.74 -1.59 -8.67
N LEU A 57 -4.81 -2.38 -8.64
CA LEU A 57 -4.72 -3.80 -8.22
C LEU A 57 -5.39 -4.79 -9.17
N GLY A 58 -4.78 -5.98 -9.30
CA GLY A 58 -5.42 -7.15 -9.88
C GLY A 58 -5.43 -7.19 -11.40
N VAL A 59 -4.28 -7.03 -12.05
CA VAL A 59 -4.13 -7.17 -13.50
C VAL A 59 -3.37 -8.45 -13.84
N ASP A 60 -2.04 -8.47 -13.66
CA ASP A 60 -1.16 -9.59 -14.02
C ASP A 60 -0.23 -10.06 -12.89
N GLY A 61 -0.31 -9.42 -11.71
CA GLY A 61 0.51 -9.81 -10.57
C GLY A 61 0.24 -9.03 -9.28
N THR A 62 1.20 -9.15 -8.36
CA THR A 62 1.25 -8.40 -7.11
C THR A 62 2.66 -7.83 -6.96
N TYR A 63 2.76 -6.51 -7.08
CA TYR A 63 4.00 -5.77 -7.16
C TYR A 63 4.07 -4.72 -6.06
N SER A 64 5.28 -4.28 -5.79
CA SER A 64 5.57 -3.18 -4.88
C SER A 64 6.56 -2.21 -5.49
N TRP A 65 6.41 -0.93 -5.17
CA TRP A 65 7.16 0.13 -5.85
C TRP A 65 8.50 0.36 -5.15
N LYS A 66 9.55 -0.31 -5.62
CA LYS A 66 10.86 -0.35 -4.97
C LYS A 66 11.46 1.04 -4.71
N ASN A 67 11.43 1.92 -5.71
CA ASN A 67 12.01 3.27 -5.61
C ASN A 67 11.04 4.33 -5.06
N ASN A 68 9.80 3.97 -4.71
CA ASN A 68 8.86 4.89 -4.05
C ASN A 68 8.49 4.45 -2.61
N SER A 69 8.79 3.22 -2.22
CA SER A 69 8.49 2.68 -0.90
C SER A 69 9.62 2.91 0.12
N THR A 70 9.28 3.02 1.40
CA THR A 70 10.28 2.95 2.47
C THR A 70 10.81 1.52 2.58
N ARG A 71 12.14 1.37 2.67
CA ARG A 71 12.79 0.05 2.71
C ARG A 71 12.30 -0.81 3.87
N SER A 72 12.17 -0.25 5.08
CA SER A 72 11.69 -0.96 6.27
C SER A 72 10.34 -1.65 6.08
N LEU A 73 9.35 -0.96 5.48
CA LEU A 73 8.03 -1.55 5.22
C LEU A 73 8.08 -2.55 4.06
N LEU A 74 8.88 -2.27 3.03
CA LEU A 74 9.05 -3.16 1.90
C LEU A 74 9.68 -4.51 2.28
N ASP A 75 10.78 -4.51 3.05
CA ASP A 75 11.37 -5.75 3.58
C ASP A 75 10.38 -6.54 4.42
N PHE A 76 9.55 -5.85 5.21
CA PHE A 76 8.52 -6.49 6.02
C PHE A 76 7.50 -7.22 5.14
N PHE A 77 7.03 -6.58 4.07
CA PHE A 77 6.15 -7.21 3.08
C PHE A 77 6.82 -8.40 2.39
N MET A 78 8.08 -8.27 1.97
CA MET A 78 8.84 -9.38 1.36
C MET A 78 9.02 -10.56 2.32
N ALA A 79 9.24 -10.29 3.61
CA ALA A 79 9.32 -11.34 4.62
C ALA A 79 7.97 -12.05 4.82
N GLN A 80 6.85 -11.32 4.87
CA GLN A 80 5.53 -11.92 4.96
C GLN A 80 5.13 -12.68 3.70
N SER A 81 5.51 -12.19 2.51
CA SER A 81 5.33 -12.90 1.24
C SER A 81 6.03 -14.27 1.28
N LYS A 82 7.31 -14.32 1.67
CA LYS A 82 8.05 -15.58 1.84
C LYS A 82 7.41 -16.51 2.86
N LYS A 83 6.95 -15.96 4.00
CA LYS A 83 6.34 -16.74 5.10
C LYS A 83 4.99 -17.36 4.70
N THR A 84 4.19 -16.62 3.94
CA THR A 84 2.84 -17.04 3.53
C THR A 84 2.82 -17.82 2.22
N GLY A 85 3.90 -17.72 1.42
CA GLY A 85 3.94 -18.25 0.06
C GLY A 85 3.14 -17.42 -0.96
N LEU A 86 2.62 -16.25 -0.56
CA LEU A 86 1.89 -15.34 -1.44
C LEU A 86 2.88 -14.52 -2.27
N GLY A 87 2.62 -14.40 -3.57
CA GLY A 87 3.53 -13.73 -4.50
C GLY A 87 3.67 -12.24 -4.20
N LEU A 88 4.89 -11.74 -4.25
CA LEU A 88 5.21 -10.31 -4.25
C LEU A 88 6.52 -10.10 -5.00
N GLU A 89 6.53 -9.17 -5.94
CA GLU A 89 7.74 -8.74 -6.63
C GLU A 89 8.00 -7.24 -6.38
N GLU A 90 9.26 -6.87 -6.18
CA GLU A 90 9.66 -5.47 -6.12
C GLU A 90 10.04 -5.01 -7.52
N ILE A 91 9.39 -3.96 -8.02
CA ILE A 91 9.74 -3.40 -9.32
C ILE A 91 10.08 -1.91 -9.21
N VAL A 92 10.93 -1.46 -10.12
CA VAL A 92 11.28 -0.04 -10.25
C VAL A 92 10.36 0.56 -11.29
N LEU A 93 9.64 1.62 -10.92
CA LEU A 93 8.81 2.41 -11.84
C LEU A 93 9.23 3.88 -11.78
N TRP A 94 9.17 4.54 -12.93
CA TRP A 94 9.45 5.97 -13.07
C TRP A 94 8.25 6.65 -13.71
N GLY A 95 8.03 7.93 -13.42
CA GLY A 95 7.02 8.74 -14.09
C GLY A 95 5.62 8.71 -13.47
N GLY A 96 5.46 8.22 -12.23
CA GLY A 96 4.21 8.34 -11.48
C GLY A 96 4.45 8.76 -10.03
N ASP A 97 3.36 8.90 -9.28
CA ASP A 97 3.37 8.97 -7.81
C ASP A 97 2.17 8.18 -7.26
N SER A 98 2.01 8.12 -5.93
CA SER A 98 0.85 7.49 -5.28
C SER A 98 0.74 8.01 -3.84
N ASP A 99 -0.43 7.89 -3.20
CA ASP A 99 -0.71 8.49 -1.89
C ASP A 99 0.29 8.12 -0.77
N SER A 100 0.97 6.98 -0.89
CA SER A 100 2.05 6.57 0.01
C SER A 100 3.17 7.62 0.13
N SER A 101 3.42 8.41 -0.92
CA SER A 101 4.41 9.48 -0.92
C SER A 101 4.10 10.59 0.07
N SER A 102 2.83 10.91 0.33
CA SER A 102 2.45 11.92 1.33
C SER A 102 2.91 11.53 2.74
N PHE A 103 2.89 10.23 3.05
CA PHE A 103 3.36 9.69 4.33
C PHE A 103 4.88 9.54 4.37
N LYS A 104 5.50 9.11 3.27
CA LYS A 104 6.97 9.06 3.15
C LYS A 104 7.61 10.44 3.32
N ARG A 105 7.01 11.49 2.74
CA ARG A 105 7.50 12.89 2.85
C ARG A 105 7.57 13.40 4.30
N ILE A 106 6.71 12.91 5.19
CA ILE A 106 6.77 13.22 6.63
C ILE A 106 7.55 12.18 7.45
N GLY A 107 8.34 11.33 6.77
CA GLY A 107 9.23 10.36 7.39
C GLY A 107 8.52 9.17 8.01
N ARG A 108 7.30 8.81 7.57
CA ARG A 108 6.58 7.61 8.06
C ARG A 108 6.79 6.42 7.12
N PRO A 109 6.89 5.19 7.64
CA PRO A 109 6.96 3.99 6.81
C PRO A 109 5.74 3.92 5.89
N ALA A 110 5.98 3.87 4.59
CA ALA A 110 4.93 3.93 3.58
C ALA A 110 5.33 3.15 2.32
N MET A 111 4.37 2.47 1.70
CA MET A 111 4.57 1.78 0.43
C MET A 111 3.28 1.68 -0.37
N THR A 112 3.40 1.44 -1.67
CA THR A 112 2.28 1.11 -2.55
C THR A 112 2.41 -0.34 -3.04
N LEU A 113 1.35 -1.13 -2.84
CA LEU A 113 1.12 -2.37 -3.58
C LEU A 113 0.31 -2.07 -4.82
N PHE A 114 0.69 -2.71 -5.92
CA PHE A 114 -0.02 -2.60 -7.19
C PHE A 114 -0.04 -3.90 -7.98
N GLY A 115 -0.78 -3.93 -9.09
CA GLY A 115 -1.26 -5.16 -9.70
C GLY A 115 -0.89 -5.38 -11.16
N ALA A 116 -0.12 -4.48 -11.76
CA ALA A 116 0.34 -4.53 -13.15
C ALA A 116 1.87 -4.52 -13.22
N SER A 117 2.47 -5.38 -14.03
CA SER A 117 3.92 -5.38 -14.30
C SER A 117 4.35 -4.12 -15.06
N GLU A 118 5.65 -3.81 -15.08
CA GLU A 118 6.16 -2.61 -15.77
C GLU A 118 5.81 -2.55 -17.27
N PRO A 119 5.87 -3.64 -18.04
CA PRO A 119 5.43 -3.62 -19.45
C PRO A 119 3.93 -3.39 -19.62
N VAL A 120 3.12 -3.73 -18.62
CA VAL A 120 1.65 -3.75 -18.71
C VAL A 120 1.01 -2.50 -18.13
N ILE A 121 1.62 -1.91 -17.09
CA ILE A 121 1.02 -0.82 -16.33
C ILE A 121 0.71 0.40 -17.22
N TRP A 122 1.59 0.73 -18.16
CA TRP A 122 1.43 1.89 -19.05
C TRP A 122 0.49 1.63 -20.24
N GLU A 123 0.17 0.37 -20.54
CA GLU A 123 -0.78 0.00 -21.59
C GLU A 123 -2.23 0.02 -21.09
N ILE A 124 -2.42 -0.07 -19.78
CA ILE A 124 -3.73 -0.21 -19.15
C ILE A 124 -4.08 1.02 -18.32
N ILE A 125 -3.22 1.39 -17.36
CA ILE A 125 -3.54 2.46 -16.41
C ILE A 125 -3.58 3.80 -17.15
N HIS A 126 -4.63 4.59 -16.85
CA HIS A 126 -4.95 5.86 -17.53
C HIS A 126 -5.27 5.73 -19.02
N SER A 127 -5.70 4.55 -19.47
CA SER A 127 -6.15 4.33 -20.85
C SER A 127 -7.59 3.81 -20.90
N ASP A 128 -8.17 3.75 -22.09
CA ASP A 128 -9.48 3.14 -22.33
C ASP A 128 -9.50 1.62 -22.03
N ASN A 129 -8.32 1.00 -21.82
CA ASN A 129 -8.20 -0.41 -21.41
C ASN A 129 -8.43 -0.60 -19.91
N ASP A 130 -8.44 0.46 -19.09
CA ASP A 130 -8.68 0.38 -17.64
C ASP A 130 -10.14 0.02 -17.33
N THR A 131 -10.45 -1.26 -17.52
CA THR A 131 -11.79 -1.83 -17.44
C THR A 131 -11.73 -3.20 -16.78
N VAL A 132 -12.90 -3.70 -16.38
CA VAL A 132 -13.03 -5.03 -15.78
C VAL A 132 -12.55 -6.17 -16.69
N ALA A 133 -12.39 -5.93 -17.99
CA ALA A 133 -11.87 -6.94 -18.93
C ALA A 133 -10.42 -7.35 -18.61
N TYR A 134 -9.62 -6.43 -18.05
CA TYR A 134 -8.24 -6.68 -17.65
C TYR A 134 -8.12 -7.05 -16.17
N PHE A 135 -9.24 -7.13 -15.44
CA PHE A 135 -9.25 -7.52 -14.04
C PHE A 135 -9.06 -9.03 -13.87
N SER A 136 -8.12 -9.40 -13.02
CA SER A 136 -7.82 -10.76 -12.61
C SER A 136 -8.14 -10.98 -11.14
N LEU A 137 -9.21 -11.74 -10.88
CA LEU A 137 -9.59 -12.14 -9.52
C LEU A 137 -8.48 -12.92 -8.79
N PRO A 138 -7.75 -13.87 -9.42
CA PRO A 138 -6.62 -14.54 -8.76
C PRO A 138 -5.54 -13.56 -8.26
N HIS A 139 -5.12 -12.59 -9.08
CA HIS A 139 -4.10 -11.61 -8.68
C HIS A 139 -4.62 -10.66 -7.61
N TYR A 140 -5.87 -10.20 -7.73
CA TYR A 140 -6.52 -9.41 -6.70
C TYR A 140 -6.60 -10.16 -5.36
N LYS A 141 -6.95 -11.45 -5.39
CA LYS A 141 -7.02 -12.31 -4.20
C LYS A 141 -5.65 -12.48 -3.55
N ASN A 142 -4.59 -12.69 -4.34
CA ASN A 142 -3.23 -12.75 -3.80
C ASN A 142 -2.86 -11.46 -3.07
N SER A 143 -3.07 -10.29 -3.70
CA SER A 143 -2.82 -8.97 -3.09
C SER A 143 -3.63 -8.76 -1.81
N TYR A 144 -4.91 -9.16 -1.80
CA TYR A 144 -5.78 -9.06 -0.61
C TYR A 144 -5.26 -9.91 0.55
N LEU A 145 -4.96 -11.19 0.29
CA LEU A 145 -4.49 -12.11 1.33
C LEU A 145 -3.12 -11.67 1.88
N LEU A 146 -2.23 -11.19 1.02
CA LEU A 146 -0.92 -10.71 1.44
C LEU A 146 -1.06 -9.45 2.29
N THR A 147 -1.88 -8.48 1.84
CA THR A 147 -2.13 -7.25 2.59
C THR A 147 -2.72 -7.56 3.97
N ARG A 148 -3.71 -8.46 4.03
CA ARG A 148 -4.30 -8.89 5.30
C ARG A 148 -3.25 -9.50 6.23
N ALA A 149 -2.46 -10.46 5.74
CA ALA A 149 -1.42 -11.11 6.55
C ALA A 149 -0.39 -10.10 7.07
N VAL A 150 -0.05 -9.09 6.25
CA VAL A 150 0.86 -8.03 6.68
C VAL A 150 0.22 -7.12 7.73
N VAL A 151 -1.03 -6.72 7.58
CA VAL A 151 -1.74 -5.92 8.61
C VAL A 151 -1.79 -6.67 9.93
N GLU A 152 -2.14 -7.96 9.93
CA GLU A 152 -2.14 -8.81 11.14
C GLU A 152 -0.74 -8.92 11.77
N ALA A 153 0.32 -8.99 10.95
CA ALA A 153 1.69 -9.05 11.44
C ALA A 153 2.19 -7.69 11.99
N LEU A 154 1.85 -6.58 11.33
CA LEU A 154 2.18 -5.23 11.76
C LEU A 154 1.50 -4.88 13.08
N ASP A 155 0.25 -5.31 13.26
CA ASP A 155 -0.49 -5.07 14.50
C ASP A 155 0.19 -5.71 15.72
N ARG A 156 0.77 -6.90 15.54
CA ARG A 156 1.51 -7.60 16.60
C ARG A 156 2.93 -7.08 16.78
N GLN A 157 3.58 -6.68 15.69
CA GLN A 157 4.97 -6.27 15.68
C GLN A 157 5.24 -5.27 14.54
N PRO A 158 5.10 -3.96 14.79
CA PRO A 158 5.40 -2.95 13.79
C PRO A 158 6.91 -2.93 13.46
N PRO A 159 7.31 -2.46 12.27
CA PRO A 159 8.71 -2.41 11.86
C PRO A 159 9.46 -1.46 12.81
N SER A 160 10.63 -1.86 13.28
CA SER A 160 11.47 -1.00 14.12
C SER A 160 11.73 0.33 13.39
N GLN A 161 11.39 1.46 14.01
CA GLN A 161 11.81 2.77 13.51
C GLN A 161 13.33 2.84 13.66
N SER A 162 14.08 2.69 12.57
CA SER A 162 15.50 3.05 12.56
C SER A 162 15.58 4.56 12.76
N LEU A 163 15.80 4.99 14.00
CA LEU A 163 16.21 6.34 14.33
C LEU A 163 17.65 6.51 13.84
N ASN A 164 17.81 6.85 12.57
CA ASN A 164 19.07 7.42 12.10
C ASN A 164 19.01 8.91 12.44
N TYR A 165 19.66 9.27 13.56
CA TYR A 165 20.04 10.65 13.89
C TYR A 165 21.19 11.11 12.99
#